data_AF-A0A0R2PYV6-F1
#
_entry.id   AF-A0A0R2PYV6-F1
#
_cell.length_a   1.000
_cell.length_b   1.000
_cell.length_c   1.000
_cell.angle_alpha   90.00
_cell.angle_beta   90.00
_cell.angle_gamma   90.00
#
_symmetry.space_group_name_H-M   'P 1'
#
loop_
_entity.id
_entity.type
_entity.pdbx_description
1 polymer ?
#
loop_
_entity_poly.entity_id
_entity_poly.type
_entity_poly.pdbx_seq_one_letter_code
_entity_poly.pdbx_strand_id
1 'polypeptide(L)'
;MRRRKFDTDRRPSRDSSRGGTSAKPRAQRRDDGPMFPTAPALQEPLAGEVRRAVGDRRYDSVSNQLSRTLVAYDAERYREALSVLTPVLEDLWLISDVRVLAGRLEYRAQRWKAAAEHLEFARASDRTDMTNMPVLIDCYRGLKRYDTVDELWSELKEASPHPMIMAEGRVSAAMSYADRHDVATAIRIMTHGTEPRQVQPHHLLEWYVLGDLHDRAGDPVSAKRFFVKVAKEDAKYFDVEARLAGLGE
;
A
#
# COMPACT_ATOMS: atom_id res chain seq x y z
N MET A 1 -2.25 -84.36 -7.43
CA MET A 1 -3.06 -84.93 -8.52
C MET A 1 -2.83 -84.11 -9.80
N ARG A 2 -2.34 -84.78 -10.85
CA ARG A 2 -2.37 -84.50 -12.32
C ARG A 2 -2.24 -83.03 -12.80
N ARG A 3 -1.09 -82.56 -13.29
CA ARG A 3 -0.47 -82.67 -14.65
C ARG A 3 -1.36 -82.22 -15.82
N ARG A 4 -0.89 -81.22 -16.60
CA ARG A 4 -0.46 -81.25 -18.04
C ARG A 4 -0.13 -79.80 -18.47
N LYS A 5 1.13 -79.44 -18.78
CA LYS A 5 1.96 -79.66 -20.00
C LYS A 5 1.57 -78.78 -21.21
N PHE A 6 2.51 -77.92 -21.59
CA PHE A 6 3.00 -77.55 -22.93
C PHE A 6 2.28 -78.17 -24.14
N ASP A 7 1.97 -77.39 -25.18
CA ASP A 7 2.91 -77.21 -26.31
C ASP A 7 2.50 -76.13 -27.34
N THR A 8 3.57 -75.67 -27.99
CA THR A 8 3.84 -74.89 -29.21
C THR A 8 2.81 -74.67 -30.34
N ASP A 9 3.10 -73.57 -31.05
CA ASP A 9 3.03 -73.34 -32.50
C ASP A 9 1.67 -73.17 -33.19
N ARG A 10 1.44 -71.93 -33.67
CA ARG A 10 1.27 -71.63 -35.09
C ARG A 10 1.19 -70.12 -35.33
N ARG A 11 2.20 -69.56 -36.00
CA ARG A 11 1.98 -68.42 -36.91
C ARG A 11 1.39 -68.96 -38.21
N PRO A 12 0.46 -68.24 -38.84
CA PRO A 12 0.84 -67.71 -40.13
C PRO A 12 0.31 -66.30 -40.43
N SER A 13 1.10 -65.67 -41.29
CA SER A 13 0.77 -64.67 -42.33
C SER A 13 0.07 -63.37 -41.98
N ARG A 14 0.83 -62.31 -42.31
CA ARG A 14 0.38 -60.98 -42.73
C ARG A 14 -0.86 -61.05 -43.61
N ASP A 15 -1.87 -60.25 -43.26
CA ASP A 15 -2.56 -59.44 -44.26
C ASP A 15 -2.83 -58.04 -43.70
N SER A 16 -2.63 -57.10 -44.59
CA SER A 16 -2.62 -55.66 -44.45
C SER A 16 -4.03 -55.09 -44.54
N SER A 17 -4.47 -54.34 -43.53
CA SER A 17 -5.46 -53.28 -43.76
C SER A 17 -5.29 -52.14 -42.75
N ARG A 18 -5.14 -50.94 -43.33
CA ARG A 18 -5.07 -49.64 -42.67
C ARG A 18 -6.39 -49.35 -41.96
N GLY A 19 -6.31 -48.80 -40.74
CA GLY A 19 -7.50 -48.35 -40.01
C GLY A 19 -7.17 -47.45 -38.83
N GLY A 20 -7.07 -46.14 -39.11
CA GLY A 20 -7.39 -45.01 -38.23
C GLY A 20 -7.02 -45.07 -36.74
N THR A 21 -5.90 -44.44 -36.38
CA THR A 21 -5.65 -43.93 -35.03
C THR A 21 -6.68 -42.84 -34.68
N SER A 22 -7.62 -43.15 -33.78
CA SER A 22 -8.50 -42.14 -33.18
C SER A 22 -7.73 -41.41 -32.06
N ALA A 23 -7.09 -40.30 -32.42
CA ALA A 23 -6.53 -39.37 -31.46
C ALA A 23 -7.66 -38.57 -30.80
N LYS A 24 -7.74 -38.61 -29.46
CA LYS A 24 -8.68 -37.80 -28.68
C LYS A 24 -8.48 -36.31 -29.02
N PRO A 25 -9.55 -35.52 -29.23
CA PRO A 25 -9.39 -34.09 -29.49
C PRO A 25 -8.78 -33.42 -28.26
N ARG A 26 -7.62 -32.79 -28.45
CA ARG A 26 -7.02 -31.87 -27.48
C ARG A 26 -8.03 -30.75 -27.28
N ALA A 27 -8.58 -30.66 -26.07
CA ALA A 27 -9.51 -29.59 -25.69
C ALA A 27 -8.93 -28.25 -26.15
N GLN A 28 -9.62 -27.59 -27.08
CA GLN A 28 -9.36 -26.20 -27.44
C GLN A 28 -9.40 -25.43 -26.13
N ARG A 29 -8.25 -24.88 -25.72
CA ARG A 29 -8.22 -23.82 -24.71
C ARG A 29 -9.15 -22.75 -25.26
N ARG A 30 -10.27 -22.53 -24.55
CA ARG A 30 -11.08 -21.34 -24.79
C ARG A 30 -10.14 -20.17 -24.64
N ASP A 31 -10.04 -19.38 -25.70
CA ASP A 31 -9.40 -18.08 -25.64
C ASP A 31 -10.37 -17.20 -24.86
N ASP A 32 -10.42 -17.43 -23.56
CA ASP A 32 -11.06 -16.52 -22.62
C ASP A 32 -10.14 -15.30 -22.66
N GLY A 33 -10.50 -14.32 -23.50
CA GLY A 33 -9.84 -13.02 -23.56
C GLY A 33 -9.61 -12.48 -22.14
N PRO A 34 -8.60 -11.61 -21.94
CA PRO A 34 -8.06 -11.32 -20.62
C PRO A 34 -9.20 -11.08 -19.61
N MET A 35 -9.25 -11.94 -18.59
CA MET A 35 -10.29 -12.00 -17.55
C MET A 35 -10.37 -10.69 -16.71
N PHE A 36 -9.52 -9.72 -17.02
CA PHE A 36 -9.41 -8.42 -16.40
C PHE A 36 -9.16 -7.37 -17.49
N PRO A 37 -9.63 -6.12 -17.30
CA PRO A 37 -9.23 -5.02 -18.17
C PRO A 37 -7.72 -5.01 -18.33
N THR A 38 -7.22 -4.89 -19.56
CA THR A 38 -5.78 -4.70 -19.80
C THR A 38 -5.36 -3.46 -19.01
N ALA A 39 -4.42 -3.65 -18.09
CA ALA A 39 -3.92 -2.54 -17.28
C ALA A 39 -3.35 -1.46 -18.21
N PRO A 40 -3.55 -0.16 -17.91
CA PRO A 40 -3.12 0.92 -18.78
C PRO A 40 -1.59 0.87 -18.99
N ALA A 41 -1.10 1.43 -20.09
CA ALA A 41 0.34 1.56 -20.28
C ALA A 41 0.95 2.42 -19.16
N LEU A 42 2.17 2.09 -18.73
CA LEU A 42 2.91 2.94 -17.80
C LEU A 42 3.15 4.32 -18.43
N GLN A 43 3.01 5.36 -17.61
CA GLN A 43 3.32 6.72 -18.03
C GLN A 43 4.83 6.96 -18.01
N GLU A 44 5.31 7.89 -18.84
CA GLU A 44 6.67 8.41 -18.74
C GLU A 44 6.80 9.35 -17.53
N PRO A 45 7.96 9.42 -16.86
CA PRO A 45 9.25 8.79 -17.20
C PRO A 45 9.44 7.34 -16.71
N LEU A 46 8.50 6.82 -15.92
CA LEU A 46 8.60 5.50 -15.28
C LEU A 46 8.72 4.37 -16.31
N ALA A 47 7.99 4.45 -17.42
CA ALA A 47 8.10 3.47 -18.51
C ALA A 47 9.54 3.37 -19.05
N GLY A 48 10.20 4.49 -19.32
CA GLY A 48 11.61 4.53 -19.73
C GLY A 48 12.57 3.98 -18.69
N GLU A 49 12.34 4.23 -17.40
CA GLU A 49 13.14 3.67 -16.30
C GLU A 49 13.02 2.15 -16.19
N VAL A 50 11.79 1.64 -16.24
CA VAL A 50 11.53 0.20 -16.23
C VAL A 50 12.21 -0.47 -17.43
N ARG A 51 12.08 0.11 -18.64
CA ARG A 51 12.75 -0.43 -19.84
C ARG A 51 14.27 -0.47 -19.68
N ARG A 52 14.89 0.58 -19.13
CA ARG A 52 16.33 0.61 -18.84
C ARG A 52 16.75 -0.45 -17.83
N ALA A 53 15.92 -0.71 -16.81
CA ALA A 53 16.23 -1.67 -15.76
C ALA A 53 16.16 -3.13 -16.24
N VAL A 54 15.13 -3.50 -17.01
CA VAL A 54 14.88 -4.91 -17.36
C VAL A 54 15.18 -5.29 -18.81
N GLY A 55 15.43 -4.30 -19.67
CA GLY A 55 15.64 -4.45 -21.10
C GLY A 55 14.37 -4.79 -21.90
N ASP A 56 14.42 -4.62 -23.21
CA ASP A 56 13.25 -4.76 -24.11
C ASP A 56 12.57 -6.13 -24.01
N ARG A 57 13.37 -7.20 -23.85
CA ARG A 57 12.85 -8.58 -23.79
C ARG A 57 11.90 -8.82 -22.62
N ARG A 58 12.13 -8.17 -21.48
CA ARG A 58 11.31 -8.34 -20.26
C ARG A 58 10.35 -7.17 -20.01
N TYR A 59 10.53 -6.06 -20.73
CA TYR A 59 9.79 -4.83 -20.53
C TYR A 59 8.28 -5.04 -20.51
N ASP A 60 7.71 -5.72 -21.51
CA ASP A 60 6.26 -5.89 -21.60
C ASP A 60 5.69 -6.66 -20.40
N SER A 61 6.38 -7.72 -19.95
CA SER A 61 5.92 -8.50 -18.80
C SER A 61 5.98 -7.68 -17.51
N VAL A 62 7.10 -6.99 -17.27
CA VAL A 62 7.33 -6.26 -16.02
C VAL A 62 6.50 -4.98 -15.96
N SER A 63 6.38 -4.25 -17.07
CA SER A 63 5.53 -3.05 -17.15
C SER A 63 4.05 -3.37 -16.94
N ASN A 64 3.55 -4.46 -17.52
CA ASN A 64 2.18 -4.93 -17.27
C ASN A 64 1.96 -5.30 -15.80
N GLN A 65 2.94 -5.94 -15.15
CA GLN A 65 2.84 -6.30 -13.74
C GLN A 65 2.85 -5.06 -12.82
N LEU A 66 3.71 -4.08 -13.11
CA LEU A 66 3.74 -2.81 -12.38
C LEU A 66 2.46 -2.00 -12.60
N SER A 67 1.93 -1.95 -13.82
CA SER A 67 0.66 -1.29 -14.10
C SER A 67 -0.51 -1.92 -13.35
N ARG A 68 -0.58 -3.26 -13.32
CA ARG A 68 -1.57 -3.98 -12.48
C ARG A 68 -1.42 -3.67 -11.00
N THR A 69 -0.19 -3.49 -10.52
CA THR A 69 0.08 -3.07 -9.13
C THR A 69 -0.51 -1.70 -8.87
N LEU A 70 -0.27 -0.72 -9.75
CA LEU A 70 -0.82 0.64 -9.62
C LEU A 70 -2.36 0.62 -9.62
N VAL A 71 -2.98 -0.10 -10.56
CA VAL A 71 -4.45 -0.26 -10.59
C VAL A 71 -5.00 -0.89 -9.31
N ALA A 72 -4.30 -1.88 -8.74
CA ALA A 72 -4.69 -2.49 -7.48
C ALA A 72 -4.48 -1.54 -6.30
N TYR A 73 -3.42 -0.74 -6.31
CA TYR A 73 -3.13 0.27 -5.30
C TYR A 73 -4.19 1.38 -5.28
N ASP A 74 -4.54 1.93 -6.45
CA ASP A 74 -5.56 2.98 -6.60
C ASP A 74 -6.96 2.50 -6.20
N ALA A 75 -7.24 1.21 -6.40
CA ALA A 75 -8.47 0.57 -5.94
C ALA A 75 -8.42 0.12 -4.47
N GLU A 76 -7.41 0.55 -3.71
CA GLU A 76 -7.17 0.21 -2.30
C GLU A 76 -7.04 -1.30 -2.01
N ARG A 77 -6.79 -2.11 -3.03
CA ARG A 77 -6.54 -3.56 -2.91
C ARG A 77 -5.08 -3.81 -2.57
N TYR A 78 -4.60 -3.24 -1.46
CA TYR A 78 -3.19 -3.19 -1.10
C TYR A 78 -2.52 -4.57 -0.98
N ARG A 79 -3.24 -5.56 -0.44
CA ARG A 79 -2.70 -6.93 -0.32
C ARG A 79 -2.45 -7.55 -1.69
N GLU A 80 -3.35 -7.31 -2.64
CA GLU A 80 -3.19 -7.76 -4.01
C GLU A 80 -2.05 -7.02 -4.70
N ALA A 81 -2.04 -5.69 -4.61
CA ALA A 81 -0.98 -4.86 -5.17
C ALA A 81 0.40 -5.32 -4.69
N LEU A 82 0.57 -5.56 -3.38
CA LEU A 82 1.82 -6.06 -2.82
C LEU A 82 2.18 -7.45 -3.40
N SER A 83 1.22 -8.37 -3.48
CA SER A 83 1.45 -9.70 -4.06
C SER A 83 1.87 -9.67 -5.54
N VAL A 84 1.36 -8.68 -6.30
CA VAL A 84 1.69 -8.48 -7.71
C VAL A 84 3.04 -7.77 -7.85
N LEU A 85 3.41 -6.85 -6.95
CA LEU A 85 4.68 -6.14 -7.00
C LEU A 85 5.88 -7.02 -6.62
N THR A 86 5.75 -7.84 -5.57
CA THR A 86 6.87 -8.59 -4.98
C THR A 86 7.73 -9.36 -6.01
N PRO A 87 7.16 -10.11 -6.97
CA PRO A 87 7.96 -10.91 -7.90
C PRO A 87 8.84 -10.09 -8.87
N VAL A 88 8.56 -8.80 -9.07
CA VAL A 88 9.33 -7.90 -9.96
C VAL A 88 10.11 -6.83 -9.21
N LEU A 89 9.97 -6.76 -7.88
CA LEU A 89 10.59 -5.72 -7.08
C LEU A 89 12.13 -5.77 -7.15
N GLU A 90 12.72 -6.97 -7.17
CA GLU A 90 14.18 -7.13 -7.27
C GLU A 90 14.75 -6.61 -8.60
N ASP A 91 13.98 -6.64 -9.69
CA ASP A 91 14.44 -6.10 -10.97
C ASP A 91 14.33 -4.56 -11.01
N LEU A 92 13.45 -3.99 -10.19
CA LEU A 92 13.07 -2.58 -10.21
C LEU A 92 13.54 -1.79 -8.98
N TRP A 93 14.32 -2.42 -8.10
CA TRP A 93 14.64 -1.90 -6.77
C TRP A 93 15.42 -0.57 -6.76
N LEU A 94 16.04 -0.20 -7.89
CA LEU A 94 16.77 1.05 -8.07
C LEU A 94 15.89 2.21 -8.57
N ILE A 95 14.63 1.95 -8.91
CA ILE A 95 13.70 2.97 -9.39
C ILE A 95 12.99 3.59 -8.19
N SER A 96 13.18 4.89 -7.97
CA SER A 96 12.64 5.61 -6.81
C SER A 96 11.12 5.54 -6.72
N ASP A 97 10.40 5.70 -7.83
CA ASP A 97 8.93 5.61 -7.86
C ASP A 97 8.43 4.22 -7.44
N VAL A 98 9.13 3.16 -7.87
CA VAL A 98 8.81 1.79 -7.46
C VAL A 98 9.10 1.58 -5.98
N ARG A 99 10.16 2.20 -5.45
CA ARG A 99 10.47 2.19 -4.02
C ARG A 99 9.42 2.94 -3.21
N VAL A 100 8.93 4.08 -3.69
CA VAL A 100 7.80 4.80 -3.04
C VAL A 100 6.57 3.91 -2.98
N LEU A 101 6.19 3.27 -4.10
CA LEU A 101 5.04 2.37 -4.15
C LEU A 101 5.20 1.18 -3.18
N ALA A 102 6.37 0.52 -3.19
CA ALA A 102 6.67 -0.56 -2.26
C ALA A 102 6.60 -0.09 -0.80
N GLY A 103 7.20 1.06 -0.48
CA GLY A 103 7.18 1.63 0.87
C GLY A 103 5.77 1.92 1.36
N ARG A 104 4.90 2.49 0.51
CA ARG A 104 3.49 2.74 0.85
C ARG A 104 2.69 1.45 1.03
N LEU A 105 2.91 0.44 0.21
CA LEU A 105 2.26 -0.86 0.35
C LEU A 105 2.68 -1.58 1.63
N GLU A 106 3.97 -1.60 1.94
CA GLU A 106 4.51 -2.19 3.18
C GLU A 106 4.02 -1.42 4.42
N TYR A 107 3.87 -0.09 4.33
CA TYR A 107 3.26 0.74 5.37
C TYR A 107 1.80 0.34 5.63
N ARG A 108 0.99 0.17 4.57
CA ARG A 108 -0.39 -0.35 4.69
C ARG A 108 -0.44 -1.75 5.28
N ALA A 109 0.58 -2.57 5.05
CA ALA A 109 0.74 -3.89 5.66
C ALA A 109 1.34 -3.85 7.09
N GLN A 110 1.53 -2.66 7.68
CA GLN A 110 2.11 -2.44 9.01
C GLN A 110 3.54 -3.01 9.17
N ARG A 111 4.27 -3.14 8.06
CA ARG A 111 5.66 -3.62 8.04
C ARG A 111 6.61 -2.42 8.08
N TRP A 112 6.61 -1.73 9.21
CA TRP A 112 7.25 -0.42 9.41
C TRP A 112 8.71 -0.37 8.98
N LYS A 113 9.49 -1.41 9.28
CA LYS A 113 10.91 -1.48 8.93
C LYS A 113 11.13 -1.51 7.41
N ALA A 114 10.43 -2.40 6.71
CA ALA A 114 10.53 -2.52 5.26
C ALA A 114 10.02 -1.25 4.56
N ALA A 115 8.92 -0.67 5.07
CA ALA A 115 8.40 0.59 4.58
C ALA A 115 9.43 1.73 4.70
N ALA A 116 10.02 1.91 5.88
CA ALA A 116 11.05 2.92 6.10
C ALA A 116 12.28 2.72 5.18
N GLU A 117 12.78 1.49 5.03
CA GLU A 117 13.91 1.18 4.13
C GLU A 117 13.62 1.57 2.68
N HIS A 118 12.39 1.35 2.21
CA HIS A 118 11.99 1.75 0.87
C HIS A 118 11.90 3.27 0.71
N LEU A 119 11.27 3.96 1.65
CA LEU A 119 11.04 5.40 1.59
C LEU A 119 12.33 6.20 1.80
N GLU A 120 13.25 5.74 2.65
CA GLU A 120 14.57 6.37 2.82
C GLU A 120 15.41 6.29 1.55
N PHE A 121 15.32 5.19 0.79
CA PHE A 121 15.99 5.10 -0.50
C PHE A 121 15.47 6.14 -1.49
N ALA A 122 14.15 6.31 -1.57
CA ALA A 122 13.55 7.33 -2.44
C ALA A 122 13.96 8.75 -1.98
N ARG A 123 13.90 9.02 -0.68
CA ARG A 123 14.33 10.29 -0.07
C ARG A 123 15.82 10.58 -0.29
N ALA A 124 16.68 9.57 -0.31
CA ALA A 124 18.10 9.75 -0.60
C ALA A 124 18.36 10.25 -2.03
N SER A 125 17.44 9.96 -2.97
CA SER A 125 17.53 10.43 -4.36
C SER A 125 17.04 11.86 -4.53
N ASP A 126 16.03 12.27 -3.75
CA ASP A 126 15.54 13.65 -3.68
C ASP A 126 15.09 13.98 -2.26
N ARG A 127 15.92 14.74 -1.54
CA ARG A 127 15.62 15.18 -0.17
C ARG A 127 14.65 16.36 -0.11
N THR A 128 14.36 17.00 -1.23
CA THR A 128 13.43 18.13 -1.29
C THR A 128 11.97 17.68 -1.43
N ASP A 129 11.75 16.45 -1.89
CA ASP A 129 10.42 15.84 -1.93
C ASP A 129 9.94 15.42 -0.52
N MET A 130 9.01 16.19 0.02
CA MET A 130 8.40 15.95 1.34
C MET A 130 7.17 15.05 1.29
N THR A 131 6.73 14.60 0.10
CA THR A 131 5.45 13.91 -0.13
C THR A 131 5.30 12.65 0.72
N ASN A 132 6.39 11.93 0.97
CA ASN A 132 6.39 10.67 1.72
C ASN A 132 6.86 10.81 3.16
N MET A 133 7.22 12.02 3.59
CA MET A 133 7.79 12.26 4.92
C MET A 133 6.81 11.92 6.06
N PRO A 134 5.49 12.21 5.97
CA PRO A 134 4.54 11.78 7.00
C PRO A 134 4.52 10.28 7.24
N VAL A 135 4.54 9.49 6.15
CA VAL A 135 4.57 8.03 6.22
C VAL A 135 5.86 7.54 6.86
N LEU A 136 6.99 8.16 6.53
CA LEU A 136 8.28 7.84 7.12
C LEU A 136 8.33 8.15 8.62
N ILE A 137 7.79 9.30 9.04
CA ILE A 137 7.63 9.67 10.45
C ILE A 137 6.79 8.60 11.18
N ASP A 138 5.65 8.20 10.61
CA ASP A 138 4.80 7.19 11.24
C ASP A 138 5.44 5.79 11.29
N CYS A 139 6.23 5.42 10.27
CA CYS A 139 7.02 4.19 10.32
C CYS A 139 8.00 4.21 11.50
N TYR A 140 8.72 5.30 11.73
CA TYR A 140 9.64 5.41 12.86
C TYR A 140 8.92 5.50 14.21
N ARG A 141 7.71 6.07 14.27
CA ARG A 141 6.83 5.96 15.44
C ARG A 141 6.50 4.50 15.73
N GLY A 142 6.05 3.73 14.72
CA GLY A 142 5.75 2.31 14.84
C GLY A 142 6.96 1.46 15.28
N LEU A 143 8.17 1.88 14.89
CA LEU A 143 9.44 1.27 15.34
C LEU A 143 9.92 1.78 16.71
N LYS A 144 9.19 2.69 17.35
CA LYS A 144 9.56 3.35 18.61
C LYS A 144 10.90 4.07 18.57
N ARG A 145 11.34 4.51 17.39
CA ARG A 145 12.54 5.32 17.19
C ARG A 145 12.18 6.80 17.27
N TYR A 146 11.77 7.23 18.46
CA TYR A 146 11.20 8.57 18.68
C TYR A 146 12.19 9.71 18.40
N ASP A 147 13.48 9.52 18.63
CA ASP A 147 14.48 10.55 18.29
C ASP A 147 14.48 10.85 16.78
N THR A 148 14.34 9.82 15.94
CA THR A 148 14.23 9.98 14.48
C THR A 148 12.90 10.60 14.06
N VAL A 149 11.82 10.37 14.83
CA VAL A 149 10.54 11.07 14.63
C VAL A 149 10.71 12.57 14.86
N ASP A 150 11.40 12.97 15.93
CA ASP A 150 11.64 14.38 16.26
C ASP A 150 12.55 15.08 15.22
N GLU A 151 13.56 14.38 14.71
CA GLU A 151 14.43 14.85 13.62
C GLU A 151 13.64 15.10 12.33
N LEU A 152 12.89 14.09 11.85
CA LEU A 152 12.11 14.19 10.61
C LEU A 152 10.97 15.20 10.73
N TRP A 153 10.33 15.31 11.90
CA TRP A 153 9.35 16.34 12.16
C TRP A 153 9.96 17.75 12.10
N SER A 154 11.19 17.91 12.59
CA SER A 154 11.91 19.18 12.49
C SER A 154 12.22 19.53 11.04
N GLU A 155 12.75 18.59 10.25
CA GLU A 155 12.99 18.76 8.81
C GLU A 155 11.70 19.12 8.05
N LEU A 156 10.57 18.49 8.40
CA LEU A 156 9.29 18.76 7.74
C LEU A 156 8.79 20.18 8.02
N LYS A 157 8.90 20.65 9.27
CA LYS A 157 8.54 22.02 9.63
C LYS A 157 9.43 23.05 8.94
N GLU A 158 10.73 22.78 8.82
CA GLU A 158 11.67 23.66 8.13
C GLU A 158 11.36 23.78 6.64
N ALA A 159 11.00 22.67 6.00
CA ALA A 159 10.60 22.65 4.60
C ALA A 159 9.23 23.30 4.35
N SER A 160 8.34 23.29 5.35
CA SER A 160 6.99 23.87 5.31
C SER A 160 6.23 23.53 4.01
N PRO A 161 6.07 22.25 3.64
CA PRO A 161 5.38 21.84 2.42
C PRO A 161 3.87 22.14 2.49
N HIS A 162 3.14 21.65 1.48
CA HIS A 162 1.70 21.79 1.39
C HIS A 162 0.98 21.44 2.71
N PRO A 163 -0.06 22.20 3.13
CA PRO A 163 -0.72 22.03 4.43
C PRO A 163 -1.20 20.61 4.75
N MET A 164 -1.63 19.84 3.74
CA MET A 164 -1.99 18.44 3.93
C MET A 164 -0.80 17.58 4.40
N ILE A 165 0.35 17.71 3.75
CA ILE A 165 1.57 16.98 4.11
C ILE A 165 2.01 17.39 5.53
N MET A 166 1.94 18.70 5.83
CA MET A 166 2.21 19.22 7.17
C MET A 166 1.27 18.62 8.23
N ALA A 167 -0.02 18.51 7.93
CA ALA A 167 -1.02 17.94 8.85
C ALA A 167 -0.75 16.47 9.13
N GLU A 168 -0.55 15.65 8.10
CA GLU A 168 -0.24 14.22 8.25
C GLU A 168 1.05 13.98 9.06
N GLY A 169 2.09 14.78 8.79
CA GLY A 169 3.35 14.70 9.54
C GLY A 169 3.19 15.13 11.00
N ARG A 170 2.41 16.19 11.24
CA ARG A 170 2.09 16.66 12.60
C ARG A 170 1.33 15.61 13.40
N VAL A 171 0.35 14.93 12.78
CA VAL A 171 -0.37 13.83 13.41
C VAL A 171 0.59 12.73 13.81
N SER A 172 1.43 12.27 12.88
CA SER A 172 2.39 11.19 13.13
C SER A 172 3.38 11.56 14.26
N ALA A 173 3.87 12.80 14.29
CA ALA A 173 4.72 13.31 15.35
C ALA A 173 3.97 13.39 16.70
N ALA A 174 2.78 13.98 16.74
CA ALA A 174 1.97 14.10 17.96
C ALA A 174 1.60 12.73 18.54
N MET A 175 1.20 11.78 17.71
CA MET A 175 0.87 10.42 18.14
C MET A 175 2.07 9.69 18.75
N SER A 176 3.30 10.03 18.35
CA SER A 176 4.50 9.48 18.98
C SER A 176 4.66 9.90 20.45
N TYR A 177 4.22 11.10 20.82
CA TYR A 177 4.17 11.55 22.22
C TYR A 177 3.02 10.89 22.97
N ALA A 178 1.86 10.72 22.33
CA ALA A 178 0.73 10.00 22.91
C ALA A 178 1.08 8.53 23.21
N ASP A 179 1.82 7.86 22.33
CA ASP A 179 2.33 6.48 22.53
C ASP A 179 3.26 6.37 23.74
N ARG A 180 3.88 7.48 24.16
CA ARG A 180 4.75 7.61 25.33
C ARG A 180 4.00 8.09 26.59
N HIS A 181 2.68 8.09 26.55
CA HIS A 181 1.78 8.62 27.58
C HIS A 181 1.91 10.14 27.83
N ASP A 182 2.55 10.88 26.93
CA ASP A 182 2.59 12.35 26.96
C ASP A 182 1.52 12.93 26.03
N VAL A 183 0.26 12.70 26.41
CA VAL A 183 -0.91 13.19 25.67
C VAL A 183 -0.97 14.73 25.69
N ALA A 184 -0.46 15.36 26.75
CA ALA A 184 -0.40 16.81 26.87
C ALA A 184 0.49 17.43 25.77
N THR A 185 1.68 16.89 25.53
CA THR A 185 2.52 17.34 24.43
C THR A 185 1.90 17.04 23.07
N ALA A 186 1.25 15.88 22.90
CA ALA A 186 0.54 15.57 21.66
C ALA A 186 -0.54 16.62 21.32
N ILE A 187 -1.38 16.99 22.29
CA ILE A 187 -2.38 18.05 22.15
C ILE A 187 -1.72 19.38 21.80
N ARG A 188 -0.62 19.73 22.49
CA ARG A 188 0.12 20.98 22.22
C ARG A 188 0.70 21.03 20.80
N ILE A 189 1.23 19.91 20.30
CA ILE A 189 1.73 19.81 18.92
C ILE A 189 0.59 20.00 17.93
N MET A 190 -0.56 19.36 18.17
CA MET A 190 -1.74 19.43 17.31
C MET A 190 -2.49 20.77 17.39
N THR A 191 -2.36 21.51 18.49
CA THR A 191 -2.99 22.82 18.67
C THR A 191 -2.15 23.87 17.96
N HIS A 192 -2.52 24.18 16.72
CA HIS A 192 -1.83 25.18 15.89
C HIS A 192 -2.83 26.03 15.11
N GLY A 193 -2.35 27.16 14.60
CA GLY A 193 -3.14 28.05 13.76
C GLY A 193 -4.36 28.67 14.45
N THR A 194 -5.26 29.21 13.64
CA THR A 194 -6.55 29.75 14.06
C THR A 194 -7.68 29.06 13.29
N GLU A 195 -8.92 29.30 13.69
CA GLU A 195 -10.08 28.74 13.00
C GLU A 195 -10.06 29.11 11.50
N PRO A 196 -10.12 28.13 10.58
CA PRO A 196 -10.02 28.41 9.16
C PRO A 196 -11.28 29.10 8.64
N ARG A 197 -11.09 30.03 7.69
CA ARG A 197 -12.22 30.66 6.98
C ARG A 197 -12.90 29.69 6.02
N GLN A 198 -12.12 28.78 5.42
CA GLN A 198 -12.61 27.73 4.54
C GLN A 198 -12.06 26.40 5.05
N VAL A 199 -12.96 25.49 5.37
CA VAL A 199 -12.60 24.14 5.80
C VAL A 199 -12.02 23.38 4.61
N GLN A 200 -11.01 22.56 4.89
CA GLN A 200 -10.23 21.80 3.93
C GLN A 200 -10.00 20.40 4.51
N PRO A 201 -9.70 19.37 3.69
CA PRO A 201 -9.59 18.00 4.18
C PRO A 201 -8.60 17.80 5.35
N HIS A 202 -7.50 18.57 5.38
CA HIS A 202 -6.52 18.48 6.47
C HIS A 202 -7.05 19.04 7.81
N HIS A 203 -8.00 19.98 7.79
CA HIS A 203 -8.64 20.47 9.01
C HIS A 203 -9.51 19.38 9.66
N LEU A 204 -10.21 18.56 8.85
CA LEU A 204 -10.99 17.42 9.37
C LEU A 204 -10.06 16.40 10.05
N LEU A 205 -8.94 16.07 9.41
CA LEU A 205 -7.90 15.20 9.99
C LEU A 205 -7.41 15.73 11.34
N GLU A 206 -7.04 17.02 11.39
CA GLU A 206 -6.50 17.65 12.59
C GLU A 206 -7.53 17.71 13.73
N TRP A 207 -8.78 18.08 13.44
CA TRP A 207 -9.85 18.10 14.43
C TRP A 207 -10.18 16.70 14.93
N TYR A 208 -10.24 15.71 14.04
CA TYR A 208 -10.49 14.33 14.43
C TYR A 208 -9.43 13.84 15.43
N VAL A 209 -8.15 14.09 15.13
CA VAL A 209 -7.04 13.70 16.01
C VAL A 209 -7.05 14.50 17.33
N LEU A 210 -7.36 15.80 17.30
CA LEU A 210 -7.55 16.57 18.53
C LEU A 210 -8.69 16.00 19.39
N GLY A 211 -9.80 15.60 18.77
CA GLY A 211 -10.90 14.92 19.46
C GLY A 211 -10.45 13.65 20.20
N ASP A 212 -9.75 12.77 19.50
CA ASP A 212 -9.22 11.52 20.08
C ASP A 212 -8.19 11.78 21.19
N LEU A 213 -7.30 12.76 21.02
CA LEU A 213 -6.32 13.11 22.04
C LEU A 213 -6.96 13.69 23.31
N HIS A 214 -7.99 14.55 23.17
CA HIS A 214 -8.73 15.07 24.31
C HIS A 214 -9.51 13.98 25.05
N ASP A 215 -10.10 13.04 24.32
CA ASP A 215 -10.78 11.87 24.91
C ASP A 215 -9.81 11.02 25.73
N ARG A 216 -8.63 10.71 25.17
CA ARG A 216 -7.54 10.01 25.88
C ARG A 216 -7.02 10.78 27.10
N ALA A 217 -7.10 12.11 27.08
CA ALA A 217 -6.73 12.96 28.20
C ALA A 217 -7.81 13.03 29.30
N GLY A 218 -8.97 12.37 29.12
CA GLY A 218 -10.09 12.44 30.05
C GLY A 218 -10.87 13.77 29.97
N ASP A 219 -10.82 14.44 28.82
CA ASP A 219 -11.53 15.71 28.55
C ASP A 219 -12.63 15.48 27.48
N PRO A 220 -13.76 14.85 27.87
CA PRO A 220 -14.84 14.52 26.94
C PRO A 220 -15.52 15.77 26.35
N VAL A 221 -15.46 16.91 27.06
CA VAL A 221 -16.06 18.18 26.61
C VAL A 221 -15.30 18.70 25.39
N SER A 222 -13.97 18.79 25.48
CA SER A 222 -13.15 19.19 24.33
C SER A 222 -13.18 18.16 23.21
N ALA A 223 -13.16 16.87 23.56
CA ALA A 223 -13.27 15.78 22.58
C ALA A 223 -14.54 15.92 21.74
N LYS A 224 -15.70 16.04 22.39
CA LYS A 224 -16.99 16.26 21.75
C LYS A 224 -16.99 17.52 20.89
N ARG A 225 -16.42 18.63 21.38
CA ARG A 225 -16.32 19.87 20.60
C ARG A 225 -15.62 19.65 19.26
N PHE A 226 -14.49 18.94 19.24
CA PHE A 226 -13.76 18.67 18.00
C PHE A 226 -14.47 17.67 17.09
N PHE A 227 -15.00 16.57 17.63
CA PHE A 227 -15.75 15.60 16.83
C PHE A 227 -17.02 16.20 16.22
N VAL A 228 -17.72 17.11 16.92
CA VAL A 228 -18.84 17.85 16.35
C VAL A 228 -18.41 18.72 15.16
N LYS A 229 -17.22 19.33 15.19
CA LYS A 229 -16.70 20.10 14.04
C LYS A 229 -16.49 19.20 12.83
N VAL A 230 -15.91 18.02 13.04
CA VAL A 230 -15.71 17.03 11.97
C VAL A 230 -17.05 16.56 11.41
N ALA A 231 -17.98 16.14 12.27
CA ALA A 231 -19.27 15.60 11.85
C ALA A 231 -20.17 16.61 11.12
N LYS A 232 -20.01 17.91 11.39
CA LYS A 232 -20.69 18.99 10.67
C LYS A 232 -20.26 19.08 9.20
N GLU A 233 -19.01 18.77 8.91
CA GLU A 233 -18.43 18.83 7.56
C GLU A 233 -18.59 17.50 6.84
N ASP A 234 -18.32 16.39 7.55
CA ASP A 234 -18.51 15.02 7.08
C ASP A 234 -18.82 14.09 8.26
N ALA A 235 -20.10 13.73 8.41
CA ALA A 235 -20.57 12.81 9.44
C ALA A 235 -20.02 11.38 9.28
N LYS A 236 -19.54 11.02 8.09
CA LYS A 236 -18.95 9.70 7.81
C LYS A 236 -17.43 9.72 7.84
N TYR A 237 -16.82 10.81 8.29
CA TYR A 237 -15.37 10.90 8.42
C TYR A 237 -14.89 9.92 9.49
N PHE A 238 -14.19 8.87 9.05
CA PHE A 238 -13.84 7.72 9.89
C PHE A 238 -15.04 7.18 10.67
N ASP A 239 -14.95 7.10 12.00
CA ASP A 239 -15.98 6.62 12.92
C ASP A 239 -16.52 7.75 13.82
N VAL A 240 -16.49 9.01 13.36
CA VAL A 240 -16.85 10.19 14.18
C VAL A 240 -18.24 10.10 14.82
N GLU A 241 -19.24 9.55 14.12
CA GLU A 241 -20.58 9.31 14.68
C GLU A 241 -20.54 8.35 15.89
N ALA A 242 -19.76 7.27 15.79
CA ALA A 242 -19.61 6.31 16.87
C ALA A 242 -18.84 6.92 18.05
N ARG A 243 -17.80 7.72 17.78
CA ARG A 243 -17.07 8.47 18.82
C ARG A 243 -17.98 9.43 19.57
N LEU A 244 -18.83 10.19 18.87
CA LEU A 244 -19.79 11.09 19.51
C LEU A 244 -20.82 10.38 20.36
N ALA A 245 -21.35 9.25 19.89
CA ALA A 245 -22.30 8.44 20.66
C ALA A 245 -21.68 7.89 21.96
N GLY A 246 -20.39 7.52 21.92
CA GLY A 246 -19.65 7.01 23.08
C GLY A 246 -19.37 8.04 24.18
N LEU A 247 -19.34 9.33 23.85
CA LEU A 247 -19.05 10.41 24.81
C LEU A 247 -20.28 10.88 25.60
N GLY A 248 -21.49 10.40 25.27
CA GLY A 248 -22.74 10.83 25.90
C GLY A 248 -23.25 12.20 25.43
N GLU A 249 -24.51 12.50 25.75
CA GLU A 249 -25.14 13.81 25.50
C GLU A 249 -24.55 14.94 26.35
#